data_AF-A0A813F5P1-F1
#
_entry.id   AF-A0A813F5P1-F1
#
_cell.length_a   1.000
_cell.length_b   1.000
_cell.length_c   1.000
_cell.angle_alpha   90.00
_cell.angle_beta   90.00
_cell.angle_gamma   90.00
#
_symmetry.space_group_name_H-M   'P 1'
#
loop_
_entity.id
_entity.type
_entity.pdbx_description
1 polymer ?
#
loop_
_entity_poly.entity_id
_entity_poly.type
_entity_poly.pdbx_seq_one_letter_code
_entity_poly.pdbx_strand_id
1 'polypeptide(L)'
;MSVPAQKAIPDGEEYSPVLAGELAAGGKIIGLYSSSASLALPVQMPKLQMIYGTVEDPAMTAEENELWRQSLLLLVDTLEPLWPEAEARFAAVVAAEQQAGRRRSLEVDSLRTTVLRQMSYADETESQESLEAMLNTLQTDKRLLKYLGLLERSALEGEELQAQMERLKEKGAKATNGGRQQYQITEDFGDVYQKTRTLDAQIRACCRAAQELPDTLDAYKELGDMWAKINPFR
;
A
#
# COMPACT_ATOMS: atom_id res chain seq x y z
N MET A 1 -14.46 9.39 41.04
CA MET A 1 -15.02 9.27 39.68
C MET A 1 -13.91 8.78 38.77
N SER A 2 -13.93 7.51 38.39
CA SER A 2 -12.91 6.92 37.52
C SER A 2 -13.14 7.39 36.10
N VAL A 3 -12.15 8.05 35.51
CA VAL A 3 -12.13 8.34 34.07
C VAL A 3 -12.20 7.00 33.33
N PRO A 4 -13.15 6.78 32.41
CA PRO A 4 -13.18 5.56 31.64
C PRO A 4 -11.92 5.48 30.78
N ALA A 5 -11.20 4.36 30.85
CA ALA A 5 -10.09 4.06 29.96
C ALA A 5 -10.62 4.05 28.52
N GLN A 6 -10.36 5.12 27.77
CA GLN A 6 -10.53 5.10 26.33
C GLN A 6 -9.67 3.95 25.80
N LYS A 7 -10.31 2.95 25.18
CA LYS A 7 -9.60 1.94 24.38
C LYS A 7 -8.71 2.71 23.40
N ALA A 8 -7.40 2.60 23.57
CA ALA A 8 -6.40 3.35 22.79
C ALA A 8 -6.36 2.95 21.31
N ILE A 9 -7.14 1.96 20.89
CA ILE A 9 -7.11 1.40 19.55
C ILE A 9 -8.56 1.29 19.05
N PRO A 10 -8.95 2.04 18.01
CA PRO A 10 -10.25 1.86 17.38
C PRO A 10 -10.30 0.48 16.71
N ASP A 11 -11.32 -0.31 17.06
CA ASP A 11 -11.65 -1.59 16.43
C ASP A 11 -12.13 -1.30 14.99
N GLY A 12 -11.20 -1.30 14.02
CA GLY A 12 -11.49 -1.06 12.61
C GLY A 12 -10.69 -2.00 11.71
N GLU A 13 -11.32 -3.11 11.33
CA GLU A 13 -10.90 -3.96 10.20
C GLU A 13 -11.16 -3.19 8.89
N GLU A 14 -10.17 -3.13 7.99
CA GLU A 14 -10.29 -3.01 6.49
C GLU A 14 -9.16 -2.25 5.77
N TYR A 15 -8.20 -1.61 6.46
CA TYR A 15 -7.09 -0.92 5.77
C TYR A 15 -5.76 -1.64 5.97
N SER A 16 -5.22 -2.28 4.92
CA SER A 16 -3.79 -2.60 4.89
C SER A 16 -3.00 -1.30 4.77
N PRO A 17 -1.96 -1.10 5.59
CA PRO A 17 -1.15 0.13 5.56
C PRO A 17 -0.43 0.27 4.22
N VAL A 18 -0.34 1.48 3.69
CA VAL A 18 0.34 1.77 2.42
C VAL A 18 1.83 1.43 2.49
N LEU A 19 2.46 1.71 3.64
CA LEU A 19 3.87 1.49 3.92
C LEU A 19 4.22 0.02 4.20
N ALA A 20 3.22 -0.86 4.39
CA ALA A 20 3.43 -2.31 4.53
C ALA A 20 3.74 -3.00 3.19
N GLY A 21 3.66 -2.29 2.06
CA GLY A 21 3.91 -2.86 0.73
C GLY A 21 2.77 -3.73 0.19
N GLU A 22 1.85 -4.18 1.05
CA GLU A 22 0.60 -4.85 0.71
C GLU A 22 -0.48 -3.79 0.41
N LEU A 23 -0.67 -3.43 -0.87
CA LEU A 23 -1.82 -2.62 -1.28
C LEU A 23 -3.11 -3.41 -0.98
N ALA A 24 -3.82 -3.06 0.09
CA ALA A 24 -5.23 -3.43 0.21
C ALA A 24 -5.99 -2.76 -0.93
N ALA A 25 -6.54 -3.57 -1.82
CA ALA A 25 -7.61 -3.19 -2.72
C ALA A 25 -8.81 -2.69 -1.88
N GLY A 26 -8.93 -1.39 -1.68
CA GLY A 26 -10.07 -0.76 -0.99
C GLY A 26 -10.57 0.53 -1.64
N GLY A 27 -9.89 1.02 -2.68
CA GLY A 27 -10.33 2.14 -3.52
C GLY A 27 -10.29 1.74 -4.99
N LYS A 28 -11.07 2.43 -5.83
CA LYS A 28 -11.09 2.21 -7.28
C LYS A 28 -9.75 2.68 -7.88
N ILE A 29 -8.73 1.83 -7.80
CA ILE A 29 -7.43 2.04 -8.44
C ILE A 29 -7.59 1.69 -9.91
N ILE A 30 -7.59 2.70 -10.78
CA ILE A 30 -7.46 2.50 -12.22
C ILE A 30 -6.00 2.12 -12.48
N GLY A 31 -5.74 0.81 -12.61
CA GLY A 31 -4.42 0.23 -12.88
C GLY A 31 -3.90 -0.61 -11.72
N LEU A 32 -4.36 -1.85 -11.61
CA LEU A 32 -3.79 -2.85 -10.69
C LEU A 32 -2.38 -3.24 -11.17
N TYR A 33 -1.42 -3.20 -10.25
CA TYR A 33 -0.13 -3.87 -10.41
C TYR A 33 -0.37 -5.38 -10.34
N SER A 34 -0.36 -6.04 -11.49
CA SER A 34 -0.46 -7.49 -11.58
C SER A 34 0.94 -8.04 -11.81
N SER A 35 1.65 -8.41 -10.74
CA SER A 35 2.84 -9.28 -10.83
C SER A 35 2.49 -10.72 -11.28
N SER A 36 1.31 -10.93 -11.86
CA SER A 36 0.81 -12.23 -12.26
C SER A 36 1.54 -12.69 -13.52
N ALA A 37 1.96 -13.96 -13.52
CA ALA A 37 2.45 -14.67 -14.69
C ALA A 37 1.44 -14.74 -15.86
N SER A 38 0.23 -14.19 -15.70
CA SER A 38 -0.77 -14.02 -16.76
C SER A 38 -0.45 -12.90 -17.76
N LEU A 39 0.53 -12.04 -17.49
CA LEU A 39 1.08 -11.06 -18.44
C LEU A 39 2.29 -11.64 -19.17
N ALA A 40 2.10 -12.79 -19.82
CA ALA A 40 3.08 -13.37 -20.73
C ALA A 40 2.49 -13.41 -22.13
N LEU A 41 3.20 -12.80 -23.10
CA LEU A 41 2.93 -13.09 -24.51
C LEU A 41 3.11 -14.60 -24.71
N PRO A 42 2.16 -15.30 -25.33
CA PRO A 42 2.37 -16.68 -25.74
C PRO A 42 3.58 -16.73 -26.67
N VAL A 43 4.27 -17.88 -26.70
CA VAL A 43 5.41 -18.07 -27.60
C VAL A 43 4.92 -17.90 -29.04
N GLN A 44 5.53 -16.99 -29.79
CA GLN A 44 5.21 -16.82 -31.20
C GLN A 44 5.48 -18.15 -31.93
N MET A 45 4.45 -18.70 -32.56
CA MET A 45 4.61 -19.82 -33.47
C MET A 45 4.69 -19.29 -34.91
N PRO A 46 5.81 -19.51 -35.63
CA PRO A 46 5.91 -19.19 -37.04
C PRO A 46 4.83 -19.91 -37.84
N LYS A 47 4.34 -19.27 -38.92
CA LYS A 47 3.32 -19.82 -39.82
C LYS A 47 3.59 -21.27 -40.24
N LEU A 48 4.82 -21.59 -40.64
CA LEU A 48 5.20 -22.95 -41.02
C LEU A 48 5.04 -23.96 -39.87
N GLN A 49 5.37 -23.59 -38.64
CA GLN A 49 5.18 -24.48 -37.49
C GLN A 49 3.70 -24.69 -37.16
N MET A 50 2.84 -23.68 -37.33
CA MET A 50 1.39 -23.84 -37.12
C MET A 50 0.79 -24.79 -38.17
N ILE A 51 1.25 -24.72 -39.42
CA ILE A 51 0.79 -25.57 -40.51
C ILE A 51 1.30 -27.02 -40.36
N TYR A 52 2.58 -27.21 -40.02
CA TYR A 52 3.14 -28.56 -39.83
C TYR A 52 2.73 -29.22 -38.51
N GLY A 53 2.31 -28.43 -37.52
CA GLY A 53 1.82 -28.94 -36.23
C GLY A 53 0.40 -29.50 -36.28
N THR A 54 -0.37 -29.21 -37.32
CA THR A 54 -1.72 -29.76 -37.50
C THR A 54 -1.68 -31.11 -38.22
N VAL A 55 -2.22 -32.12 -37.55
CA VAL A 55 -2.36 -33.48 -38.09
C VAL A 55 -3.74 -33.60 -38.73
N GLU A 56 -3.79 -34.19 -39.91
CA GLU A 56 -5.06 -34.53 -40.57
C GLU A 56 -5.80 -35.62 -39.81
N ASP A 57 -7.13 -35.56 -39.83
CA ASP A 57 -7.93 -36.62 -39.22
C ASP A 57 -7.99 -37.82 -40.19
N PRO A 58 -7.44 -39.00 -39.82
CA PRO A 58 -7.47 -40.18 -40.67
C PRO A 58 -8.89 -40.74 -40.85
N ALA A 59 -9.86 -40.30 -40.05
CA ALA A 59 -11.27 -40.69 -40.19
C ALA A 59 -12.03 -39.85 -41.22
N MET A 60 -11.47 -38.72 -41.67
CA MET A 60 -12.13 -37.79 -42.60
C MET A 60 -11.74 -38.09 -44.06
N THR A 61 -12.59 -37.67 -44.98
CA THR A 61 -12.34 -37.82 -46.42
C THR A 61 -11.20 -36.90 -46.90
N ALA A 62 -10.62 -37.21 -48.06
CA ALA A 62 -9.56 -36.41 -48.65
C ALA A 62 -10.00 -34.97 -48.95
N GLU A 63 -11.27 -34.77 -49.35
CA GLU A 63 -11.84 -33.45 -49.62
C GLU A 63 -12.02 -32.63 -48.33
N GLU A 64 -12.45 -33.27 -47.24
CA GLU A 64 -12.60 -32.60 -45.93
C GLU A 64 -11.25 -32.21 -45.32
N ASN A 65 -10.25 -33.09 -45.42
CA ASN A 65 -8.89 -32.79 -44.98
C ASN A 65 -8.25 -31.66 -45.82
N GLU A 66 -8.54 -31.60 -47.12
CA GLU A 66 -8.07 -30.50 -47.98
C GLU A 66 -8.76 -29.17 -47.62
N LEU A 67 -10.08 -29.18 -47.38
CA LEU A 67 -10.83 -28.00 -46.93
C LEU A 67 -10.34 -27.51 -45.55
N TRP A 68 -9.97 -28.43 -44.66
CA TRP A 68 -9.33 -28.13 -43.39
C TRP A 68 -7.98 -27.42 -43.57
N ARG A 69 -7.09 -27.93 -44.42
CA ARG A 69 -5.79 -27.28 -44.72
C ARG A 69 -5.98 -25.86 -45.26
N GLN A 70 -6.93 -25.67 -46.19
CA GLN A 70 -7.20 -24.36 -46.78
C GLN A 70 -7.76 -23.38 -45.75
N SER A 71 -8.65 -23.84 -44.88
CA SER A 71 -9.20 -23.05 -43.77
C SER A 71 -8.12 -22.65 -42.76
N LEU A 72 -7.20 -23.57 -42.45
CA LEU A 72 -6.07 -23.33 -41.57
C LEU A 72 -5.11 -22.28 -42.17
N LEU A 73 -4.79 -22.39 -43.46
CA LEU A 73 -3.95 -21.42 -44.15
C LEU A 73 -4.55 -20.01 -44.09
N LEU A 74 -5.84 -19.88 -44.37
CA LEU A 74 -6.56 -18.59 -44.27
C LEU A 74 -6.51 -18.03 -42.84
N LEU A 75 -6.71 -18.88 -41.84
CA LEU A 75 -6.67 -18.47 -40.43
C LEU A 75 -5.27 -18.00 -40.03
N VAL A 76 -4.22 -18.73 -40.39
CA VAL A 76 -2.82 -18.33 -40.09
C VAL A 76 -2.43 -17.05 -40.85
N ASP A 77 -2.86 -16.91 -42.11
CA ASP A 77 -2.66 -15.68 -42.90
C ASP A 77 -3.33 -14.46 -42.28
N THR A 78 -4.42 -14.64 -41.54
CA THR A 78 -5.07 -13.54 -40.81
C THR A 78 -4.42 -13.24 -39.46
N LEU A 79 -3.80 -14.22 -38.81
CA LEU A 79 -3.20 -14.07 -37.48
C LEU A 79 -1.77 -13.52 -37.51
N GLU A 80 -0.95 -13.93 -38.49
CA GLU A 80 0.46 -13.52 -38.60
C GLU A 80 0.64 -11.98 -38.67
N PRO A 81 -0.17 -11.22 -39.43
CA PRO A 81 -0.07 -9.76 -39.48
C PRO A 81 -0.51 -9.06 -38.18
N LEU A 82 -1.32 -9.72 -37.34
CA LEU A 82 -1.81 -9.17 -36.07
C LEU A 82 -0.80 -9.33 -34.95
N TRP A 83 0.21 -10.20 -35.12
CA TRP A 83 1.21 -10.47 -34.09
C TRP A 83 2.03 -9.23 -33.68
N PRO A 84 2.58 -8.42 -34.60
CA PRO A 84 3.30 -7.20 -34.23
C PRO A 84 2.41 -6.19 -33.49
N GLU A 85 1.12 -6.13 -33.81
CA GLU A 85 0.17 -5.26 -33.12
C GLU A 85 -0.11 -5.78 -31.69
N ALA A 86 -0.24 -7.10 -31.52
CA ALA A 86 -0.37 -7.72 -30.20
C ALA A 86 0.89 -7.49 -29.33
N GLU A 87 2.09 -7.61 -29.90
CA GLU A 87 3.36 -7.30 -29.22
C GLU A 87 3.43 -5.83 -28.81
N ALA A 88 3.06 -4.91 -29.70
CA ALA A 88 3.07 -3.48 -29.41
C ALA A 88 2.08 -3.11 -28.29
N ARG A 89 0.87 -3.71 -28.32
CA ARG A 89 -0.14 -3.51 -27.26
C ARG A 89 0.33 -4.10 -25.94
N PHE A 90 0.94 -5.28 -25.94
CA PHE A 90 1.53 -5.88 -24.74
C PHE A 90 2.66 -5.01 -24.17
N ALA A 91 3.58 -4.55 -25.01
CA ALA A 91 4.67 -3.67 -24.60
C ALA A 91 4.15 -2.35 -23.99
N ALA A 92 3.07 -1.80 -24.54
CA ALA A 92 2.42 -0.61 -23.99
C ALA A 92 1.84 -0.87 -22.59
N VAL A 93 1.22 -2.04 -22.37
CA VAL A 93 0.74 -2.44 -21.04
C VAL A 93 1.90 -2.58 -20.05
N VAL A 94 2.97 -3.27 -20.42
CA VAL A 94 4.17 -3.42 -19.58
C VAL A 94 4.79 -2.07 -19.23
N ALA A 95 4.91 -1.16 -20.21
CA ALA A 95 5.43 0.18 -19.97
C ALA A 95 4.53 0.99 -19.01
N ALA A 96 3.21 0.88 -19.18
CA ALA A 96 2.24 1.52 -18.28
C ALA A 96 2.34 0.96 -16.86
N GLU A 97 2.54 -0.35 -16.71
CA GLU A 97 2.77 -1.00 -15.41
C GLU A 97 4.07 -0.53 -14.76
N GLN A 98 5.17 -0.47 -15.50
CA GLN A 98 6.44 0.06 -14.99
C GLN A 98 6.30 1.52 -14.53
N GLN A 99 5.58 2.34 -15.30
CA GLN A 99 5.32 3.73 -14.94
C GLN A 99 4.39 3.86 -13.72
N ALA A 100 3.40 2.99 -13.59
CA ALA A 100 2.57 2.89 -12.39
C ALA A 100 3.41 2.49 -11.15
N GLY A 101 4.32 1.51 -11.31
CA GLY A 101 5.26 1.11 -10.26
C GLY A 101 6.17 2.25 -9.79
N ARG A 102 6.72 3.04 -10.73
CA ARG A 102 7.54 4.23 -10.38
C ARG A 102 6.73 5.29 -9.64
N ARG A 103 5.50 5.59 -10.09
CA ARG A 103 4.61 6.54 -9.41
C ARG A 103 4.29 6.10 -7.99
N ARG A 104 3.98 4.81 -7.82
CA ARG A 104 3.75 4.22 -6.50
C ARG A 104 4.97 4.36 -5.59
N SER A 105 6.19 4.11 -6.08
CA SER A 105 7.41 4.31 -5.29
C SER A 105 7.51 5.76 -4.80
N LEU A 106 7.31 6.73 -5.69
CA LEU A 106 7.38 8.16 -5.33
C LEU A 106 6.30 8.56 -4.30
N GLU A 107 5.08 8.06 -4.45
CA GLU A 107 3.99 8.32 -3.50
C GLU A 107 4.26 7.67 -2.13
N VAL A 108 4.78 6.44 -2.12
CA VAL A 108 5.18 5.71 -0.91
C VAL A 108 6.35 6.41 -0.22
N ASP A 109 7.35 6.87 -0.96
CA ASP A 109 8.50 7.61 -0.43
C ASP A 109 8.08 8.97 0.15
N SER A 110 7.15 9.66 -0.52
CA SER A 110 6.55 10.89 0.00
C SER A 110 5.80 10.63 1.30
N LEU A 111 4.96 9.58 1.36
CA LEU A 111 4.22 9.23 2.57
C LEU A 111 5.16 8.83 3.71
N ARG A 112 6.21 8.04 3.43
CA ARG A 112 7.25 7.69 4.40
C ARG A 112 7.90 8.95 4.98
N THR A 113 8.22 9.91 4.13
CA THR A 113 8.79 11.21 4.54
C THR A 113 7.83 11.98 5.44
N THR A 114 6.54 12.03 5.10
CA THR A 114 5.51 12.65 5.94
C THR A 114 5.41 11.97 7.30
N VAL A 115 5.37 10.63 7.35
CA VAL A 115 5.29 9.86 8.60
C VAL A 115 6.51 10.14 9.48
N LEU A 116 7.72 10.07 8.95
CA LEU A 116 8.94 10.35 9.71
C LEU A 116 8.97 11.78 10.26
N ARG A 117 8.49 12.76 9.48
CA ARG A 117 8.36 14.15 9.92
C ARG A 117 7.40 14.28 11.10
N GLN A 118 6.24 13.61 11.04
CA GLN A 118 5.26 13.65 12.13
C GLN A 118 5.72 12.87 13.36
N MET A 119 6.48 11.77 13.18
CA MET A 119 7.14 11.08 14.30
C MET A 119 8.14 12.00 15.00
N SER A 120 8.96 12.73 14.24
CA SER A 120 9.90 13.71 14.79
C SER A 120 9.22 14.89 15.46
N TYR A 121 8.06 15.32 14.96
CA TYR A 121 7.26 16.37 15.59
C TYR A 121 6.63 15.91 16.91
N ALA A 122 6.10 14.69 16.94
CA ALA A 122 5.47 14.12 18.12
C ALA A 122 6.49 13.74 19.21
N ASP A 123 7.72 13.41 18.81
CA ASP A 123 8.82 13.05 19.70
C ASP A 123 10.13 13.74 19.29
N GLU A 124 10.32 14.96 19.79
CA GLU A 124 11.52 15.79 19.52
C GLU A 124 12.81 15.20 20.15
N THR A 125 12.71 14.16 20.98
CA THR A 125 13.84 13.59 21.71
C THR A 125 14.53 12.44 20.99
N GLU A 126 13.81 11.77 20.08
CA GLU A 126 14.33 10.64 19.32
C GLU A 126 15.15 11.09 18.11
N SER A 127 16.24 10.38 17.82
CA SER A 127 17.04 10.66 16.64
C SER A 127 16.34 10.19 15.37
N GLN A 128 16.62 10.82 14.23
CA GLN A 128 16.06 10.39 12.94
C GLN A 128 16.36 8.91 12.65
N GLU A 129 17.56 8.42 12.97
CA GLU A 129 17.93 7.02 12.81
C GLU A 129 17.08 6.08 13.67
N SER A 130 16.75 6.48 14.90
CA SER A 130 15.87 5.75 15.80
C SER A 130 14.44 5.68 15.26
N LEU A 131 13.91 6.81 14.78
CA LEU A 131 12.58 6.88 14.15
C LEU A 131 12.49 6.01 12.88
N GLU A 132 13.53 6.00 12.06
CA GLU A 132 13.62 5.16 10.88
C GLU A 132 13.68 3.67 11.24
N ALA A 133 14.43 3.29 12.28
CA ALA A 133 14.47 1.92 12.78
C ALA A 133 13.09 1.48 13.30
N MET A 134 12.41 2.32 14.08
CA MET A 134 11.05 2.04 14.56
C MET A 134 10.05 1.87 13.41
N LEU A 135 10.11 2.74 12.40
CA LEU A 135 9.26 2.63 11.22
C LEU A 135 9.53 1.33 10.46
N ASN A 136 10.80 0.94 10.31
CA ASN A 136 11.17 -0.32 9.67
C ASN A 136 10.63 -1.54 10.45
N THR A 137 10.64 -1.50 11.78
CA THR A 137 10.05 -2.56 12.63
C THR A 137 8.54 -2.66 12.40
N LEU A 138 7.83 -1.54 12.34
CA LEU A 138 6.39 -1.49 12.05
C LEU A 138 6.05 -2.02 10.64
N GLN A 139 6.94 -1.81 9.66
CA GLN A 139 6.76 -2.29 8.28
C GLN A 139 7.04 -3.79 8.10
N THR A 140 7.98 -4.33 8.88
CA THR A 140 8.45 -5.72 8.71
C THR A 140 7.68 -6.71 9.56
N ASP A 141 7.24 -6.31 10.75
CA ASP A 141 6.48 -7.19 11.64
C ASP A 141 4.98 -7.16 11.30
N LYS A 142 4.48 -8.28 10.76
CA LYS A 142 3.06 -8.46 10.42
C LYS A 142 2.12 -8.25 11.62
N ARG A 143 2.60 -8.48 12.85
CA ARG A 143 1.83 -8.31 14.08
C ARG A 143 1.56 -6.83 14.36
N LEU A 144 2.41 -5.95 13.84
CA LEU A 144 2.36 -4.50 14.06
C LEU A 144 1.66 -3.71 12.94
N LEU A 145 1.13 -4.39 11.92
CA LEU A 145 0.45 -3.73 10.78
C LEU A 145 -0.69 -2.81 11.22
N LYS A 146 -1.40 -3.15 12.30
CA LYS A 146 -2.46 -2.29 12.85
C LYS A 146 -1.90 -0.95 13.35
N TYR A 147 -0.75 -0.98 14.01
CA TYR A 147 -0.07 0.22 14.51
C TYR A 147 0.49 1.05 13.35
N LEU A 148 1.00 0.39 12.29
CA LEU A 148 1.44 1.08 11.09
C LEU A 148 0.28 1.81 10.38
N GLY A 149 -0.89 1.16 10.25
CA GLY A 149 -2.07 1.79 9.66
C GLY A 149 -2.61 2.96 10.49
N LEU A 150 -2.55 2.85 11.82
CA LEU A 150 -2.91 3.97 12.72
C LEU A 150 -1.91 5.13 12.62
N LEU A 151 -0.61 4.81 12.52
CA LEU A 151 0.47 5.79 12.37
C LEU A 151 0.33 6.59 11.07
N GLU A 152 0.07 5.91 9.95
CA GLU A 152 -0.14 6.56 8.65
C GLU A 152 -1.30 7.56 8.68
N ARG A 153 -2.45 7.13 9.23
CA ARG A 153 -3.62 8.01 9.36
C ARG A 153 -3.35 9.20 10.26
N SER A 154 -2.73 8.96 11.41
CA SER A 154 -2.42 10.01 12.38
C SER A 154 -1.42 11.01 11.81
N ALA A 155 -0.45 10.56 11.01
CA ALA A 155 0.51 11.42 10.36
C ALA A 155 -0.13 12.31 9.27
N LEU A 156 -1.01 11.74 8.44
CA LEU A 156 -1.74 12.51 7.42
C LEU A 156 -2.68 13.54 8.06
N GLU A 157 -3.44 13.14 9.07
CA GLU A 157 -4.31 14.06 9.81
C GLU A 157 -3.50 15.15 10.53
N GLY A 158 -2.33 14.80 11.08
CA GLY A 158 -1.40 15.74 11.69
C GLY A 158 -0.87 16.79 10.71
N GLU A 159 -0.51 16.38 9.50
CA GLU A 159 -0.08 17.29 8.42
C GLU A 159 -1.21 18.26 8.02
N GLU A 160 -2.44 17.78 7.90
CA GLU A 160 -3.59 18.63 7.62
C GLU A 160 -3.87 19.65 8.74
N LEU A 161 -3.82 19.22 10.01
CA LEU A 161 -4.01 20.11 11.15
C LEU A 161 -2.87 21.14 11.27
N GLN A 162 -1.63 20.77 10.97
CA GLN A 162 -0.51 21.71 10.91
C GLN A 162 -0.74 22.78 9.83
N ALA A 163 -1.14 22.38 8.62
CA ALA A 163 -1.49 23.32 7.56
C ALA A 163 -2.67 24.22 7.95
N GLN A 164 -3.66 23.69 8.69
CA GLN A 164 -4.77 24.49 9.23
C GLN A 164 -4.29 25.50 10.27
N MET A 165 -3.39 25.11 11.19
CA MET A 165 -2.79 26.01 12.17
C MET A 165 -2.03 27.16 11.50
N GLU A 166 -1.25 26.87 10.46
CA GLU A 166 -0.53 27.90 9.70
C GLU A 166 -1.48 28.88 9.03
N ARG A 167 -2.55 28.38 8.39
CA ARG A 167 -3.61 29.22 7.81
C ARG A 167 -4.29 30.11 8.85
N LEU A 168 -4.56 29.57 10.04
CA LEU A 168 -5.16 30.34 11.14
C LEU A 168 -4.20 31.41 11.67
N LYS A 169 -2.90 31.10 11.81
CA LYS A 169 -1.86 32.06 12.18
C LYS A 169 -1.76 33.21 11.17
N GLU A 170 -1.74 32.89 9.88
CA GLU A 170 -1.72 33.91 8.82
C GLU A 170 -2.99 34.77 8.81
N LYS A 171 -4.16 34.17 8.99
CA LYS A 171 -5.43 34.89 9.10
C LYS A 171 -5.44 35.82 10.32
N GLY A 172 -4.92 35.34 11.45
CA GLY A 172 -4.75 36.14 12.67
C GLY A 172 -3.80 37.32 12.45
N ALA A 173 -2.68 37.11 11.76
CA ALA A 173 -1.73 38.17 11.44
C ALA A 173 -2.29 39.24 10.48
N LYS A 174 -3.24 38.87 9.62
CA LYS A 174 -3.91 39.79 8.66
C LYS A 174 -5.19 40.42 9.22
N ALA A 175 -5.70 39.95 10.36
CA ALA A 175 -6.93 40.46 10.95
C ALA A 175 -6.71 41.88 11.51
N THR A 176 -7.49 42.85 11.05
CA THR A 176 -7.45 44.24 11.51
C THR A 176 -8.37 44.40 12.72
N ASN A 177 -7.81 44.55 13.92
CA ASN A 177 -8.40 45.00 15.22
C ASN A 177 -9.92 44.80 15.44
N GLY A 178 -10.49 43.66 15.01
CA GLY A 178 -11.86 43.27 15.29
C GLY A 178 -11.87 42.25 16.42
N GLY A 179 -12.15 42.67 17.66
CA GLY A 179 -12.07 41.80 18.85
C GLY A 179 -12.87 40.48 18.73
N ARG A 180 -14.00 40.51 18.02
CA ARG A 180 -14.82 39.30 17.75
C ARG A 180 -14.15 38.32 16.78
N GLN A 181 -13.49 38.84 15.74
CA GLN A 181 -12.82 38.02 14.73
C GLN A 181 -11.54 37.40 15.29
N GLN A 182 -10.81 38.15 16.14
CA GLN A 182 -9.61 37.66 16.80
C GLN A 182 -9.91 36.62 17.89
N TYR A 183 -11.01 36.79 18.62
CA TYR A 183 -11.50 35.78 19.57
C TYR A 183 -11.80 34.45 18.88
N GLN A 184 -12.54 34.50 17.76
CA GLN A 184 -12.91 33.28 17.01
C GLN A 184 -11.69 32.56 16.43
N ILE A 185 -10.70 33.29 15.88
CA ILE A 185 -9.44 32.69 15.40
C ILE A 185 -8.67 32.02 16.54
N THR A 186 -8.71 32.58 17.75
CA THR A 186 -8.02 32.01 18.92
C THR A 186 -8.70 30.75 19.43
N GLU A 187 -10.04 30.72 19.42
CA GLU A 187 -10.85 29.54 19.76
C GLU A 187 -10.63 28.41 18.75
N ASP A 188 -10.73 28.70 17.45
CA ASP A 188 -10.47 27.74 16.37
C ASP A 188 -9.04 27.18 16.44
N PHE A 189 -8.05 28.03 16.77
CA PHE A 189 -6.66 27.60 16.95
C PHE A 189 -6.52 26.67 18.16
N GLY A 190 -7.21 26.97 19.27
CA GLY A 190 -7.22 26.13 20.47
C GLY A 190 -7.76 24.73 20.20
N ASP A 191 -8.86 24.62 19.45
CA ASP A 191 -9.46 23.34 19.08
C ASP A 191 -8.54 22.50 18.19
N VAL A 192 -7.94 23.13 17.17
CA VAL A 192 -6.96 22.46 16.29
C VAL A 192 -5.74 21.99 17.10
N TYR A 193 -5.23 22.82 18.01
CA TYR A 193 -4.08 22.47 18.85
C TYR A 193 -4.35 21.26 19.76
N GLN A 194 -5.55 21.16 20.35
CA GLN A 194 -5.93 20.00 21.18
C GLN A 194 -6.02 18.71 20.36
N LYS A 195 -6.51 18.79 19.12
CA LYS A 195 -6.54 17.65 18.19
C LYS A 195 -5.13 17.19 17.85
N THR A 196 -4.23 18.12 17.51
CA THR A 196 -2.81 17.80 17.25
C THR A 196 -2.16 17.09 18.42
N ARG A 197 -2.38 17.57 19.66
CA ARG A 197 -1.83 16.92 20.86
C ARG A 197 -2.31 15.48 21.05
N THR A 198 -3.56 15.21 20.65
CA THR A 198 -4.13 13.85 20.71
C THR A 198 -3.46 12.95 19.68
N LEU A 199 -3.22 13.44 18.47
CA LEU A 199 -2.48 12.73 17.42
C LEU A 199 -1.03 12.48 17.84
N ASP A 200 -0.35 13.45 18.43
CA ASP A 200 1.03 13.28 18.94
C ASP A 200 1.11 12.18 20.00
N ALA A 201 0.07 12.03 20.82
CA ALA A 201 0.01 10.95 21.80
C ALA A 201 -0.21 9.58 21.12
N GLN A 202 -1.01 9.52 20.05
CA GLN A 202 -1.22 8.30 19.26
C GLN A 202 0.05 7.89 18.51
N ILE A 203 0.73 8.84 17.86
CA ILE A 203 2.00 8.61 17.16
C ILE A 203 3.04 8.05 18.13
N ARG A 204 3.19 8.67 19.32
CA ARG A 204 4.10 8.15 20.36
C ARG A 204 3.72 6.76 20.85
N ALA A 205 2.42 6.45 20.97
CA ALA A 205 1.98 5.11 21.33
C ALA A 205 2.36 4.07 20.27
N CYS A 206 2.27 4.42 18.98
CA CYS A 206 2.74 3.56 17.88
C CYS A 206 4.27 3.38 17.89
N CYS A 207 5.04 4.43 18.19
CA CYS A 207 6.49 4.33 18.34
C CYS A 207 6.89 3.38 19.49
N ARG A 208 6.26 3.53 20.66
CA ARG A 208 6.50 2.63 21.81
C ARG A 208 6.11 1.19 21.51
N ALA A 209 4.99 0.99 20.82
CA ALA A 209 4.57 -0.31 20.34
C ALA A 209 5.67 -0.97 19.47
N ALA A 210 6.33 -0.21 18.60
CA ALA A 210 7.44 -0.72 17.78
C ALA A 210 8.66 -1.14 18.61
N GLN A 211 8.88 -0.53 19.78
CA GLN A 211 10.00 -0.86 20.66
C GLN A 211 9.68 -2.01 21.63
N GLU A 212 8.48 -2.04 22.22
CA GLU A 212 8.15 -2.93 23.34
C GLU A 212 7.48 -4.25 22.93
N LEU A 213 6.68 -4.24 21.86
CA LEU A 213 5.90 -5.43 21.46
C LEU A 213 6.74 -6.57 20.88
N PRO A 214 7.80 -6.34 20.07
CA PRO A 214 8.61 -7.43 19.55
C PRO A 214 9.20 -8.29 20.68
N ASP A 215 9.86 -7.64 21.64
CA ASP A 215 10.52 -8.31 22.77
C ASP A 215 9.52 -9.07 23.65
N THR A 216 8.36 -8.47 23.93
CA THR A 216 7.32 -9.12 24.75
C THR A 216 6.71 -10.33 24.04
N LEU A 217 6.41 -10.24 22.76
CA LEU A 217 5.84 -11.34 21.99
C LEU A 217 6.83 -12.50 21.83
N ASP A 218 8.11 -12.20 21.67
CA ASP A 218 9.15 -13.22 21.57
C ASP A 218 9.36 -13.92 22.92
N ALA A 219 9.33 -13.18 24.04
CA ALA A 219 9.33 -13.75 25.39
C ALA A 219 8.11 -14.67 25.65
N TYR A 220 6.92 -14.29 25.19
CA TYR A 220 5.73 -15.14 25.30
C TYR A 220 5.83 -16.42 24.45
N LYS A 221 6.45 -16.32 23.27
CA LYS A 221 6.68 -17.49 22.41
C LYS A 221 7.68 -18.46 23.06
N GLU A 222 8.78 -17.95 23.62
CA GLU A 222 9.75 -18.77 24.35
C GLU A 222 9.12 -19.46 25.56
N LEU A 223 8.28 -18.75 26.31
CA LEU A 223 7.47 -19.34 27.38
C LEU A 223 6.57 -20.45 26.85
N GLY A 224 5.83 -20.21 25.76
CA GLY A 224 4.99 -21.21 25.11
C GLY A 224 5.76 -22.46 24.70
N ASP A 225 6.96 -22.28 24.13
CA ASP A 225 7.85 -23.36 23.71
C ASP A 225 8.40 -24.14 24.92
N MET A 226 8.73 -23.47 26.03
CA MET A 226 9.10 -24.14 27.28
C MET A 226 7.93 -24.95 27.85
N TRP A 227 6.73 -24.36 27.92
CA TRP A 227 5.53 -25.06 28.41
C TRP A 227 5.18 -26.27 27.53
N ALA A 228 5.37 -26.16 26.22
CA ALA A 228 5.20 -27.27 25.29
C ALA A 228 6.22 -28.40 25.53
N LYS A 229 7.45 -28.08 25.95
CA LYS A 229 8.48 -29.08 26.32
C LYS A 229 8.23 -29.73 27.68
N ILE A 230 7.59 -29.01 28.60
CA ILE A 230 7.26 -29.52 29.95
C ILE A 230 5.99 -30.39 29.92
N ASN A 231 5.11 -30.20 28.93
CA ASN A 231 3.89 -30.99 28.81
C ASN A 231 4.21 -32.48 28.54
N PRO A 232 3.95 -33.39 29.50
CA PRO A 232 4.27 -34.81 29.34
C PRO A 232 3.23 -35.56 28.46
N PHE A 233 2.22 -34.86 27.95
CA PHE A 233 1.15 -35.40 27.11
C PHE A 233 1.24 -34.92 25.65
N ARG A 234 2.39 -34.37 25.25
CA ARG A 234 2.79 -34.25 23.84
C ARG A 234 3.77 -35.37 23.48
#